data_AF-A0A1A6BL73-F1
#
_entry.id   AF-A0A1A6BL73-F1
#
_cell.length_a   1.000
_cell.length_b   1.000
_cell.length_c   1.000
_cell.angle_alpha   90.00
_cell.angle_beta   90.00
_cell.angle_gamma   90.00
#
_symmetry.space_group_name_H-M   'P 1'
#
loop_
_entity.id
_entity.type
_entity.pdbx_description
1 polymer ?
#
loop_
_entity_poly.entity_id
_entity_poly.type
_entity_poly.pdbx_seq_one_letter_code
_entity_poly.pdbx_strand_id
1 'polypeptide(L)'
;MDQIDTDELYDEREDISRARPLLQGDVFDGIVLPGFGENPRKVQIVAHPCAMRTGASLSPRITVAPIEPYRAITGKAWHGHPRVMPLAELVSGKHFAAMFVDITACPVELLTKERRIATLSNRGIFVLQQRLIKHYTRAETELEVLRSQSAPVLTEAELLWDWLETVLSDLEIDDDDLLAVEAEVFEEWMRSGSPSRQERLRAETNHADIRRDAQRAAVERARTRQAEK
;
A
#
# COMPACT_ATOMS: atom_id res chain seq x y z
N MET A 1 -8.78 18.24 8.97
CA MET A 1 -7.87 17.08 8.82
C MET A 1 -7.94 16.24 10.07
N ASP A 2 -8.27 14.97 9.91
CA ASP A 2 -8.40 14.01 10.98
C ASP A 2 -7.01 13.59 11.48
N GLN A 3 -6.87 13.57 12.81
CA GLN A 3 -5.67 13.04 13.45
C GLN A 3 -5.76 11.53 13.53
N ILE A 4 -4.60 10.89 13.56
CA ILE A 4 -4.44 9.47 13.76
C ILE A 4 -3.43 9.24 14.88
N ASP A 5 -3.72 8.28 15.75
CA ASP A 5 -2.80 7.85 16.78
C ASP A 5 -1.75 6.93 16.18
N THR A 6 -0.57 6.85 16.80
CA THR A 6 0.55 6.04 16.30
C THR A 6 0.17 4.58 16.09
N ASP A 7 -0.62 4.01 17.02
CA ASP A 7 -1.04 2.61 16.97
C ASP A 7 -2.04 2.32 15.85
N GLU A 8 -2.77 3.34 15.38
CA GLU A 8 -3.69 3.21 14.25
C GLU A 8 -3.01 3.53 12.91
N LEU A 9 -1.82 4.12 12.92
CA LEU A 9 -1.15 4.63 11.72
C LEU A 9 -0.61 3.50 10.84
N TYR A 10 -0.01 2.50 11.47
CA TYR A 10 0.67 1.40 10.79
C TYR A 10 -0.16 0.12 10.83
N ASP A 11 -0.01 -0.67 9.78
CA ASP A 11 -0.48 -2.06 9.75
C ASP A 11 0.66 -2.95 10.26
N GLU A 12 1.84 -2.83 9.65
CA GLU A 12 3.06 -3.54 10.04
C GLU A 12 4.26 -2.57 10.13
N ARG A 13 5.22 -2.88 11.01
CA ARG A 13 6.52 -2.20 11.16
C ARG A 13 7.60 -3.24 11.39
N GLU A 14 8.77 -3.01 10.78
CA GLU A 14 9.99 -3.84 10.87
C GLU A 14 9.87 -5.24 10.24
N ASP A 15 8.84 -6.01 10.57
CA ASP A 15 8.56 -7.33 9.99
C ASP A 15 7.31 -7.24 9.11
N ILE A 16 7.51 -7.18 7.80
CA ILE A 16 6.45 -6.91 6.82
C ILE A 16 6.28 -8.12 5.92
N SER A 17 5.08 -8.70 5.87
CA SER A 17 4.81 -9.87 5.01
C SER A 17 5.16 -9.60 3.55
N ARG A 18 6.05 -10.41 2.96
CA ARG A 18 6.41 -10.29 1.53
C ARG A 18 5.22 -10.58 0.62
N ALA A 19 4.22 -11.32 1.08
CA ALA A 19 2.99 -11.55 0.31
C ALA A 19 2.19 -10.26 0.11
N ARG A 20 2.29 -9.29 1.04
CA ARG A 20 1.56 -8.03 0.96
C ARG A 20 2.00 -7.22 -0.28
N PRO A 21 1.08 -6.88 -1.21
CA PRO A 21 1.42 -6.11 -2.40
C PRO A 21 1.89 -4.70 -2.04
N LEU A 22 2.66 -4.08 -2.95
CA LEU A 22 3.04 -2.68 -2.78
C LEU A 22 1.81 -1.78 -2.88
N LEU A 23 1.66 -0.88 -1.89
CA LEU A 23 0.51 0.00 -1.75
C LEU A 23 0.91 1.44 -1.38
N GLN A 24 -0.07 2.34 -1.51
CA GLN A 24 0.06 3.70 -0.99
C GLN A 24 0.37 3.65 0.51
N GLY A 25 1.29 4.49 0.96
CA GLY A 25 1.69 4.54 2.36
C GLY A 25 2.89 3.66 2.71
N ASP A 26 3.24 2.66 1.90
CA ASP A 26 4.41 1.82 2.14
C ASP A 26 5.70 2.66 2.26
N VAL A 27 6.53 2.32 3.22
CA VAL A 27 7.77 3.02 3.55
C VAL A 27 8.97 2.11 3.29
N PHE A 28 9.96 2.65 2.58
CA PHE A 28 11.18 1.96 2.21
C PHE A 28 12.40 2.66 2.78
N ASP A 29 13.45 1.90 3.07
CA ASP A 29 14.76 2.41 3.47
C ASP A 29 15.85 2.09 2.45
N GLY A 30 16.97 2.81 2.53
CA GLY A 30 18.14 2.54 1.69
C GLY A 30 17.95 2.89 0.21
N ILE A 31 17.05 3.84 -0.11
CA ILE A 31 16.75 4.23 -1.49
C ILE A 31 17.66 5.38 -1.93
N VAL A 32 18.46 5.15 -2.97
CA VAL A 32 19.17 6.22 -3.69
C VAL A 32 18.20 6.84 -4.69
N LEU A 33 17.60 7.96 -4.29
CA LEU A 33 16.48 8.56 -5.01
C LEU A 33 17.00 9.48 -6.15
N PRO A 34 16.60 9.26 -7.42
CA PRO A 34 17.06 10.09 -8.53
C PRO A 34 16.76 11.58 -8.31
N GLY A 35 17.79 12.41 -8.47
CA GLY A 35 17.71 13.86 -8.26
C GLY A 35 17.92 14.34 -6.82
N PHE A 36 18.18 13.44 -5.87
CA PHE A 36 18.42 13.77 -4.45
C PHE A 36 19.85 13.42 -3.98
N GLY A 37 20.77 13.22 -4.92
CA GLY A 37 22.15 12.81 -4.67
C GLY A 37 22.29 11.30 -4.46
N GLU A 38 23.50 10.87 -4.09
CA GLU A 38 23.89 9.46 -4.00
C GLU A 38 23.64 8.84 -2.62
N ASN A 39 23.27 9.64 -1.62
CA ASN A 39 23.05 9.16 -0.27
C ASN A 39 21.72 8.39 -0.19
N PRO A 40 21.71 7.14 0.31
CA PRO A 40 20.48 6.40 0.54
C PRO A 40 19.57 7.11 1.56
N ARG A 41 18.26 7.09 1.32
CA ARG A 41 17.24 7.75 2.15
C ARG A 41 16.02 6.86 2.31
N LYS A 42 15.17 7.25 3.26
CA LYS A 42 13.83 6.67 3.41
C LYS A 42 12.84 7.37 2.49
N VAL A 43 11.89 6.63 1.94
CA VAL A 43 10.83 7.16 1.08
C VAL A 43 9.49 6.53 1.40
N GLN A 44 8.40 7.28 1.21
CA GLN A 44 7.03 6.79 1.32
C GLN A 44 6.36 6.81 -0.06
N ILE A 45 5.67 5.74 -0.44
CA ILE A 45 4.79 5.76 -1.61
C ILE A 45 3.60 6.69 -1.33
N VAL A 46 3.42 7.71 -2.16
CA VAL A 46 2.30 8.66 -2.06
C VAL A 46 1.32 8.55 -3.22
N ALA A 47 1.71 7.84 -4.30
CA ALA A 47 0.81 7.53 -5.40
C ALA A 47 -0.41 6.72 -4.92
N HIS A 48 -1.60 7.05 -5.45
CA HIS A 48 -2.79 6.23 -5.22
C HIS A 48 -2.64 4.86 -5.92
N PRO A 49 -3.14 3.75 -5.36
CA PRO A 49 -2.94 2.41 -5.95
C PRO A 49 -3.37 2.29 -7.42
N CYS A 50 -4.48 2.91 -7.82
CA CYS A 50 -4.92 2.91 -9.22
C CYS A 50 -3.96 3.62 -10.19
N ALA A 51 -3.12 4.55 -9.72
CA ALA A 51 -2.12 5.22 -10.55
C ALA A 51 -0.79 4.44 -10.61
N MET A 52 -0.61 3.50 -9.69
CA MET A 52 0.59 2.67 -9.58
C MET A 52 0.55 1.44 -10.48
N ARG A 53 -0.61 1.08 -11.03
CA ARG A 53 -0.84 -0.23 -11.66
C ARG A 53 -1.43 -0.09 -13.06
N THR A 54 -0.99 -0.98 -13.95
CA THR A 54 -1.64 -1.26 -15.23
C THR A 54 -1.97 -2.75 -15.25
N GLY A 55 -3.07 -3.12 -14.60
CA GLY A 55 -3.36 -4.52 -14.28
C GLY A 55 -2.47 -5.08 -13.17
N ALA A 56 -1.96 -6.30 -13.37
CA ALA A 56 -1.06 -6.95 -12.40
C ALA A 56 0.28 -6.22 -12.24
N SER A 57 0.76 -5.56 -13.30
CA SER A 57 2.07 -4.91 -13.31
C SER A 57 2.05 -3.50 -12.70
N LEU A 58 3.12 -3.15 -11.99
CA LEU A 58 3.36 -1.81 -11.50
C LEU A 58 3.86 -0.89 -12.63
N SER A 59 3.52 0.40 -12.54
CA SER A 59 4.08 1.45 -13.37
C SER A 59 5.61 1.51 -13.14
N PRO A 60 6.44 1.68 -14.20
CA PRO A 60 7.90 1.73 -14.06
C PRO A 60 8.41 2.83 -13.13
N ARG A 61 7.59 3.87 -12.91
CA ARG A 61 7.88 4.96 -12.00
C ARG A 61 6.71 5.18 -11.05
N ILE A 62 7.01 5.18 -9.76
CA ILE A 62 6.05 5.36 -8.67
C ILE A 62 6.31 6.68 -7.97
N THR A 63 5.25 7.46 -7.72
CA THR A 63 5.36 8.72 -7.00
C THR A 63 5.60 8.47 -5.51
N VAL A 64 6.70 9.00 -5.00
CA VAL A 64 7.14 8.88 -3.60
C VAL A 64 7.42 10.25 -2.99
N ALA A 65 7.37 10.34 -1.67
CA ALA A 65 7.87 11.47 -0.90
C ALA A 65 9.08 11.01 -0.07
N PRO A 66 10.20 11.74 -0.07
CA PRO A 66 11.31 11.42 0.80
C PRO A 66 10.95 11.67 2.27
N ILE A 67 11.57 10.90 3.16
CA ILE A 67 11.31 10.93 4.60
C ILE A 67 12.53 11.50 5.32
N GLU A 68 12.28 12.43 6.24
CA GLU A 68 13.30 13.06 7.09
C GLU A 68 13.00 12.87 8.58
N PRO A 69 14.03 12.86 9.45
CA PRO A 69 13.82 12.97 10.89
C PRO A 69 12.97 14.18 11.22
N TYR A 70 11.97 14.00 12.08
CA TYR A 70 11.01 15.05 12.36
C TYR A 70 10.54 15.01 13.81
N ARG A 71 9.96 16.11 14.29
CA ARG A 71 9.32 16.13 15.61
C ARG A 71 8.00 15.36 15.59
N ALA A 72 7.59 14.82 16.73
CA ALA A 72 6.22 14.32 16.89
C ALA A 72 5.21 15.45 16.61
N ILE A 73 4.16 15.13 15.85
CA ILE A 73 3.06 16.06 15.56
C ILE A 73 1.77 15.46 16.12
N THR A 74 1.24 16.08 17.18
CA THR A 74 0.00 15.66 17.83
C THR A 74 -0.92 16.85 18.11
N GLY A 75 -2.21 16.58 18.29
CA GLY A 75 -3.21 17.56 18.71
C GLY A 75 -3.28 18.77 17.77
N LYS A 76 -3.29 19.98 18.35
CA LYS A 76 -3.42 21.24 17.59
C LYS A 76 -2.33 21.44 16.54
N ALA A 77 -1.14 20.86 16.73
CA ALA A 77 -0.05 20.97 15.76
C ALA A 77 -0.36 20.23 14.44
N TRP A 78 -1.28 19.26 14.45
CA TRP A 78 -1.64 18.44 13.29
C TRP A 78 -2.05 19.28 12.08
N HIS A 79 -2.94 20.27 12.30
CA HIS A 79 -3.46 21.15 11.27
C HIS A 79 -2.44 22.19 10.77
N GLY A 80 -1.45 22.53 11.61
CA GLY A 80 -0.40 23.50 11.28
C GLY A 80 0.67 22.96 10.33
N HIS A 81 0.67 21.66 10.04
CA HIS A 81 1.69 21.00 9.20
C HIS A 81 1.08 20.25 8.00
N PRO A 82 0.40 20.94 7.06
CA PRO A 82 -0.21 20.31 5.90
C PRO A 82 0.80 19.93 4.81
N ARG A 83 2.10 20.19 5.00
CA ARG A 83 3.16 19.94 4.00
C ARG A 83 3.91 18.63 4.22
N VAL A 84 3.47 17.83 5.19
CA VAL A 84 4.12 16.58 5.55
C VAL A 84 3.11 15.50 5.93
N MET A 85 3.51 14.25 5.82
CA MET A 85 2.87 13.12 6.49
C MET A 85 3.69 12.78 7.74
N PRO A 86 3.18 12.99 8.97
CA PRO A 86 3.86 12.55 10.17
C PRO A 86 3.94 11.02 10.23
N LEU A 87 5.12 10.49 10.50
CA LEU A 87 5.42 9.07 10.64
C LEU A 87 6.01 8.86 12.04
N ALA A 88 5.14 8.88 13.05
CA ALA A 88 5.54 8.78 14.44
C ALA A 88 6.10 7.39 14.74
N GLU A 89 7.24 7.31 15.44
CA GLU A 89 7.79 6.03 15.90
C GLU A 89 8.01 5.01 14.77
N LEU A 90 8.43 5.50 13.59
CA LEU A 90 8.63 4.69 12.40
C LEU A 90 9.74 3.65 12.59
N VAL A 91 10.86 4.03 13.22
CA VAL A 91 12.01 3.14 13.47
C VAL A 91 12.51 3.34 14.90
N SER A 92 12.52 2.27 15.69
CA SER A 92 13.04 2.27 17.07
C SER A 92 12.53 3.45 17.92
N GLY A 93 11.23 3.75 17.83
CA GLY A 93 10.58 4.84 18.57
C GLY A 93 10.90 6.26 18.08
N LYS A 94 11.69 6.44 17.01
CA LYS A 94 12.02 7.77 16.46
C LYS A 94 10.92 8.25 15.51
N HIS A 95 10.65 9.56 15.53
CA HIS A 95 9.66 10.18 14.66
C HIS A 95 10.29 10.74 13.38
N PHE A 96 9.53 10.61 12.29
CA PHE A 96 9.90 11.06 10.97
C PHE A 96 8.71 11.76 10.31
N ALA A 97 8.93 12.34 9.13
CA ALA A 97 7.84 12.79 8.29
C ALA A 97 8.18 12.65 6.81
N ALA A 98 7.21 12.24 5.99
CA ALA A 98 7.33 12.30 4.54
C ALA A 98 7.11 13.75 4.07
N MET A 99 8.03 14.27 3.28
CA MET A 99 8.12 15.67 2.88
C MET A 99 7.40 15.90 1.55
N PHE A 100 6.19 16.47 1.58
CA PHE A 100 5.38 16.60 0.36
C PHE A 100 5.91 17.61 -0.65
N VAL A 101 6.68 18.59 -0.18
CA VAL A 101 7.32 19.59 -1.07
C VAL A 101 8.36 18.97 -2.00
N ASP A 102 8.86 17.79 -1.65
CA ASP A 102 9.92 17.07 -2.36
C ASP A 102 9.41 15.80 -3.04
N ILE A 103 8.09 15.71 -3.30
CA ILE A 103 7.49 14.60 -4.04
C ILE A 103 8.17 14.43 -5.40
N THR A 104 8.53 13.20 -5.73
CA THR A 104 9.23 12.85 -6.98
C THR A 104 8.83 11.45 -7.45
N ALA A 105 9.37 11.03 -8.59
CA ALA A 105 9.14 9.71 -9.17
C ALA A 105 10.34 8.79 -8.96
N CYS A 106 10.14 7.69 -8.25
CA CYS A 106 11.12 6.62 -8.00
C CYS A 106 10.94 5.47 -9.01
N PRO A 107 12.02 4.94 -9.60
CA PRO A 107 11.98 3.66 -10.32
C PRO A 107 11.43 2.55 -9.42
N VAL A 108 10.54 1.71 -9.95
CA VAL A 108 9.88 0.64 -9.18
C VAL A 108 10.86 -0.44 -8.73
N GLU A 109 11.93 -0.66 -9.49
CA GLU A 109 12.97 -1.66 -9.24
C GLU A 109 13.77 -1.34 -7.96
N LEU A 110 13.70 -0.09 -7.46
CA LEU A 110 14.31 0.29 -6.19
C LEU A 110 13.41 -0.02 -4.99
N LEU A 111 12.10 -0.16 -5.20
CA LEU A 111 11.08 -0.35 -4.17
C LEU A 111 10.85 -1.85 -3.91
N THR A 112 11.93 -2.56 -3.56
CA THR A 112 11.87 -4.01 -3.33
C THR A 112 11.27 -4.34 -1.95
N LYS A 113 10.67 -5.53 -1.82
CA LYS A 113 9.98 -5.95 -0.60
C LYS A 113 10.93 -6.04 0.60
N GLU A 114 12.19 -6.40 0.39
CA GLU A 114 13.24 -6.46 1.43
C GLU A 114 13.55 -5.10 2.03
N ARG A 115 13.37 -4.03 1.25
CA ARG A 115 13.66 -2.66 1.67
C ARG A 115 12.45 -2.01 2.34
N ARG A 116 11.28 -2.65 2.32
CA ARG A 116 10.06 -2.13 2.95
C ARG A 116 10.14 -2.31 4.45
N ILE A 117 10.07 -1.21 5.19
CA ILE A 117 10.24 -1.18 6.64
C ILE A 117 8.95 -0.89 7.42
N ALA A 118 7.92 -0.38 6.74
CA ALA A 118 6.61 -0.15 7.34
C ALA A 118 5.51 -0.06 6.28
N THR A 119 4.29 -0.35 6.69
CA THR A 119 3.08 -0.20 5.89
C THR A 119 2.06 0.60 6.67
N LEU A 120 1.33 1.50 5.99
CA LEU A 120 0.23 2.19 6.64
C LEU A 120 -0.99 1.27 6.71
N SER A 121 -1.77 1.41 7.78
CA SER A 121 -3.12 0.87 7.84
C SER A 121 -4.02 1.55 6.80
N ASN A 122 -5.18 0.96 6.50
CA ASN A 122 -6.18 1.62 5.65
C ASN A 122 -6.55 3.02 6.17
N ARG A 123 -6.67 3.19 7.49
CA ARG A 123 -6.92 4.50 8.12
C ARG A 123 -5.74 5.46 7.89
N GLY A 124 -4.51 4.98 8.04
CA GLY A 124 -3.29 5.72 7.72
C GLY A 124 -3.24 6.18 6.26
N ILE A 125 -3.65 5.31 5.32
CA ILE A 125 -3.77 5.65 3.89
C ILE A 125 -4.78 6.77 3.67
N PHE A 126 -5.98 6.70 4.28
CA PHE A 126 -6.99 7.76 4.13
C PHE A 126 -6.49 9.10 4.70
N VAL A 127 -5.77 9.07 5.80
CA VAL A 127 -5.14 10.26 6.39
C VAL A 127 -4.05 10.83 5.48
N LEU A 128 -3.21 9.97 4.88
CA LEU A 128 -2.23 10.37 3.88
C LEU A 128 -2.90 11.04 2.67
N GLN A 129 -3.97 10.45 2.13
CA GLN A 129 -4.75 11.01 1.02
C GLN A 129 -5.35 12.38 1.38
N GLN A 130 -5.98 12.50 2.55
CA GLN A 130 -6.54 13.77 3.04
C GLN A 130 -5.47 14.84 3.15
N ARG A 131 -4.29 14.47 3.65
CA ARG A 131 -3.13 15.36 3.79
C ARG A 131 -2.56 15.79 2.43
N LEU A 132 -2.46 14.90 1.46
CA LEU A 132 -2.05 15.22 0.10
C LEU A 132 -3.03 16.19 -0.57
N ILE A 133 -4.35 15.96 -0.43
CA ILE A 133 -5.36 16.88 -0.93
C ILE A 133 -5.19 18.25 -0.28
N LYS A 134 -5.13 18.31 1.06
CA LYS A 134 -4.92 19.57 1.79
C LYS A 134 -3.63 20.28 1.38
N HIS A 135 -2.55 19.55 1.11
CA HIS A 135 -1.28 20.09 0.67
C HIS A 135 -1.42 20.87 -0.64
N TYR A 136 -1.99 20.24 -1.66
CA TYR A 136 -2.06 20.76 -3.02
C TYR A 136 -3.21 21.74 -3.24
N THR A 137 -4.39 21.46 -2.67
CA THR A 137 -5.62 22.21 -3.00
C THR A 137 -6.06 23.13 -1.86
N ARG A 138 -5.53 22.95 -0.65
CA ARG A 138 -5.99 23.59 0.60
C ARG A 138 -7.42 23.23 1.01
N ALA A 139 -8.13 22.42 0.21
CA ALA A 139 -9.45 21.91 0.54
C ALA A 139 -9.37 20.92 1.70
N GLU A 140 -10.46 20.84 2.46
CA GLU A 140 -10.67 19.77 3.42
C GLU A 140 -11.58 18.71 2.80
N THR A 141 -11.26 17.45 3.04
CA THR A 141 -12.01 16.31 2.52
C THR A 141 -12.29 15.37 3.67
N GLU A 142 -13.53 14.91 3.78
CA GLU A 142 -13.93 13.97 4.83
C GLU A 142 -13.33 12.59 4.57
N LEU A 143 -12.85 11.91 5.62
CA LEU A 143 -12.29 10.57 5.48
C LEU A 143 -13.30 9.56 4.94
N GLU A 144 -14.60 9.74 5.19
CA GLU A 144 -15.64 8.84 4.69
C GLU A 144 -15.69 8.83 3.15
N VAL A 145 -15.52 9.99 2.52
CA VAL A 145 -15.42 10.08 1.05
C VAL A 145 -14.20 9.29 0.58
N LEU A 146 -13.04 9.50 1.19
CA LEU A 146 -11.80 8.81 0.82
C LEU A 146 -11.88 7.30 1.02
N ARG A 147 -12.50 6.86 2.13
CA ARG A 147 -12.78 5.46 2.43
C ARG A 147 -13.64 4.85 1.33
N SER A 148 -14.78 5.46 1.01
CA SER A 148 -15.71 4.91 0.01
C SER A 148 -15.08 4.79 -1.39
N GLN A 149 -14.27 5.79 -1.79
CA GLN A 149 -13.64 5.80 -3.12
C GLN A 149 -12.45 4.84 -3.20
N SER A 150 -11.73 4.63 -2.10
CA SER A 150 -10.57 3.72 -2.07
C SER A 150 -10.95 2.27 -1.73
N ALA A 151 -12.12 2.03 -1.15
CA ALA A 151 -12.54 0.71 -0.69
C ALA A 151 -12.41 -0.39 -1.76
N PRO A 152 -12.82 -0.20 -3.04
CA PRO A 152 -12.69 -1.25 -4.04
C PRO A 152 -11.24 -1.71 -4.24
N VAL A 153 -10.31 -0.77 -4.37
CA VAL A 153 -8.90 -1.08 -4.67
C VAL A 153 -8.14 -1.58 -3.44
N LEU A 154 -8.48 -1.10 -2.24
CA LEU A 154 -7.88 -1.61 -1.01
C LEU A 154 -8.39 -3.02 -0.69
N THR A 155 -9.69 -3.27 -0.86
CA THR A 155 -10.25 -4.62 -0.74
C THR A 155 -9.59 -5.57 -1.75
N GLU A 156 -9.41 -5.16 -3.02
CA GLU A 156 -8.71 -5.99 -4.01
C GLU A 156 -7.27 -6.33 -3.60
N ALA A 157 -6.54 -5.37 -3.03
CA ALA A 157 -5.19 -5.60 -2.54
C ALA A 157 -5.13 -6.53 -1.31
N GLU A 158 -6.09 -6.42 -0.39
CA GLU A 158 -6.26 -7.36 0.72
C GLU A 158 -6.53 -8.78 0.18
N LEU A 159 -7.42 -8.92 -0.81
CA LEU A 159 -7.71 -10.22 -1.41
C LEU A 159 -6.51 -10.84 -2.13
N LEU A 160 -5.68 -10.02 -2.80
CA LEU A 160 -4.43 -10.50 -3.39
C LEU A 160 -3.46 -10.98 -2.30
N TRP A 161 -3.35 -10.24 -1.19
CA TRP A 161 -2.52 -10.64 -0.07
C TRP A 161 -2.98 -11.98 0.51
N ASP A 162 -4.27 -12.10 0.86
CA ASP A 162 -4.88 -13.34 1.36
C ASP A 162 -4.68 -14.51 0.39
N TRP A 163 -4.80 -14.25 -0.92
CA TRP A 163 -4.59 -15.24 -1.97
C TRP A 163 -3.16 -15.78 -1.95
N LEU A 164 -2.17 -14.89 -1.91
CA LEU A 164 -0.76 -15.27 -1.93
C LEU A 164 -0.38 -16.06 -0.67
N GLU A 165 -0.86 -15.66 0.51
CA GLU A 165 -0.61 -16.41 1.76
C GLU A 165 -1.31 -17.77 1.80
N THR A 166 -2.44 -17.91 1.11
CA THR A 166 -3.16 -19.18 1.04
C THR A 166 -2.54 -20.14 0.02
N VAL A 167 -2.05 -19.62 -1.10
CA VAL A 167 -1.60 -20.42 -2.25
C VAL A 167 -0.12 -20.82 -2.13
N LEU A 168 0.71 -19.95 -1.57
CA LEU A 168 2.14 -20.17 -1.43
C LEU A 168 2.47 -20.69 -0.02
N SER A 169 3.46 -21.58 0.07
CA SER A 169 4.07 -21.92 1.36
C SER A 169 5.01 -20.82 1.85
N ASP A 170 5.34 -20.83 3.15
CA ASP A 170 6.28 -19.86 3.76
C ASP A 170 7.60 -19.74 2.99
N LEU A 171 8.12 -20.87 2.47
CA LEU A 171 9.36 -20.89 1.68
C LEU A 171 9.19 -20.27 0.27
N GLU A 172 7.98 -20.33 -0.29
CA GLU A 172 7.68 -19.77 -1.61
C GLU A 172 7.32 -18.28 -1.55
N ILE A 173 6.92 -17.76 -0.39
CA ILE A 173 6.63 -16.33 -0.19
C ILE A 173 7.90 -15.46 -0.30
N ASP A 174 9.07 -16.06 -0.13
CA ASP A 174 10.37 -15.40 -0.34
C ASP A 174 10.80 -15.33 -1.82
N ASP A 175 10.08 -16.00 -2.73
CA ASP A 175 10.37 -16.03 -4.17
C ASP A 175 9.51 -14.99 -4.92
N ASP A 176 10.15 -13.91 -5.34
CA ASP A 176 9.48 -12.81 -6.05
C ASP A 176 8.90 -13.21 -7.41
N ASP A 177 9.51 -14.18 -8.10
CA ASP A 177 9.00 -14.66 -9.39
C ASP A 177 7.73 -15.48 -9.17
N LEU A 178 7.69 -16.34 -8.14
CA LEU A 178 6.47 -17.08 -7.77
C LEU A 178 5.35 -16.16 -7.30
N LEU A 179 5.67 -15.12 -6.53
CA LEU A 179 4.72 -14.08 -6.13
C LEU A 179 4.12 -13.39 -7.35
N ALA A 180 4.95 -13.04 -8.35
CA ALA A 180 4.48 -12.41 -9.57
C ALA A 180 3.55 -13.32 -10.38
N VAL A 181 3.92 -14.59 -10.55
CA VAL A 181 3.10 -15.58 -11.27
C VAL A 181 1.73 -15.76 -10.60
N GLU A 182 1.66 -15.93 -9.29
CA GLU A 182 0.36 -16.10 -8.63
C GLU A 182 -0.46 -14.81 -8.56
N ALA A 183 0.19 -13.64 -8.53
CA ALA A 183 -0.51 -12.37 -8.66
C ALA A 183 -1.19 -12.23 -10.05
N GLU A 184 -0.57 -12.74 -11.11
CA GLU A 184 -1.19 -12.79 -12.44
C GLU A 184 -2.40 -13.73 -12.49
N VAL A 185 -2.30 -14.91 -11.87
CA VAL A 185 -3.43 -15.87 -11.75
C VAL A 185 -4.59 -15.23 -10.99
N PHE A 186 -4.31 -14.54 -9.88
CA PHE A 186 -5.31 -13.78 -9.14
C PHE A 186 -5.98 -12.69 -9.99
N GLU A 187 -5.18 -11.91 -10.73
CA GLU A 187 -5.70 -10.85 -11.61
C GLU A 187 -6.62 -11.42 -12.69
N GLU A 188 -6.27 -12.56 -13.30
CA GLU A 188 -7.13 -13.25 -14.27
C GLU A 188 -8.45 -13.68 -13.61
N TRP A 189 -8.38 -14.24 -12.40
CA TRP A 189 -9.57 -14.61 -11.64
C TRP A 189 -10.46 -13.40 -11.34
N MET A 190 -9.88 -12.27 -10.93
CA MET A 190 -10.59 -11.02 -10.66
C MET A 190 -11.31 -10.46 -11.89
N ARG A 191 -10.68 -10.59 -13.07
CA ARG A 191 -11.23 -10.12 -14.35
C ARG A 191 -12.24 -11.05 -14.98
N SER A 192 -12.29 -12.32 -14.57
CA SER A 192 -13.26 -13.27 -15.10
C SER A 192 -14.69 -12.99 -14.63
N GLY A 193 -15.67 -13.40 -15.45
CA GLY A 193 -17.11 -13.16 -15.22
C GLY A 193 -17.67 -11.95 -15.98
N SER A 194 -19.00 -11.75 -15.90
CA SER A 194 -19.68 -10.60 -16.51
C SER A 194 -20.88 -10.15 -15.65
N PRO A 195 -20.81 -9.00 -14.95
CA PRO A 195 -19.62 -8.15 -14.80
C PRO A 195 -18.49 -8.88 -14.07
N SER A 196 -17.26 -8.43 -14.29
CA SER A 196 -16.07 -8.98 -13.60
C SER A 196 -16.17 -8.80 -12.08
N ARG A 197 -15.42 -9.59 -11.31
CA ARG A 197 -15.39 -9.45 -9.83
C ARG A 197 -14.82 -8.09 -9.43
N GLN A 198 -13.82 -7.61 -10.18
CA GLN A 198 -13.26 -6.27 -10.00
C GLN A 198 -14.32 -5.16 -10.19
N GLU A 199 -15.16 -5.25 -11.21
CA GLU A 199 -16.25 -4.28 -11.39
C GLU A 199 -17.30 -4.39 -10.27
N ARG A 200 -17.60 -5.60 -9.81
CA ARG A 200 -18.53 -5.82 -8.69
C ARG A 200 -18.03 -5.22 -7.38
N LEU A 201 -16.70 -5.11 -7.15
CA LEU A 201 -16.13 -4.45 -5.97
C LEU A 201 -16.46 -2.96 -5.87
N ARG A 202 -16.93 -2.31 -6.95
CA ARG A 202 -17.38 -0.91 -6.88
C ARG A 202 -18.58 -0.71 -5.96
N ALA A 203 -19.36 -1.77 -5.71
CA ALA A 203 -20.44 -1.75 -4.73
C ALA A 203 -20.01 -2.46 -3.44
N GLU A 204 -19.97 -1.71 -2.33
CA GLU A 204 -19.56 -2.20 -1.00
C GLU A 204 -20.37 -3.42 -0.55
N THR A 205 -21.65 -3.51 -0.94
CA THR A 205 -22.52 -4.66 -0.66
C THR A 205 -22.02 -5.99 -1.22
N ASN A 206 -21.16 -5.96 -2.26
CA ASN A 206 -20.61 -7.16 -2.88
C ASN A 206 -19.30 -7.63 -2.21
N HIS A 207 -18.68 -6.82 -1.34
CA HIS A 207 -17.33 -7.10 -0.82
C HIS A 207 -17.25 -8.41 -0.05
N ALA A 208 -18.24 -8.67 0.81
CA ALA A 208 -18.29 -9.89 1.62
C ALA A 208 -18.44 -11.15 0.75
N ASP A 209 -19.24 -11.08 -0.31
CA ASP A 209 -19.43 -12.20 -1.25
C ASP A 209 -18.14 -12.47 -2.03
N ILE A 210 -17.51 -11.43 -2.55
CA ILE A 210 -16.27 -11.56 -3.34
C ILE A 210 -15.14 -12.09 -2.46
N ARG A 211 -15.04 -11.67 -1.19
CA ARG A 211 -14.05 -12.21 -0.24
C ARG A 211 -14.24 -13.72 -0.03
N ARG A 212 -15.49 -14.18 0.14
CA ARG A 212 -15.78 -15.62 0.28
C ARG A 212 -15.47 -16.40 -1.00
N ASP A 213 -15.68 -15.81 -2.16
CA ASP A 213 -15.35 -16.42 -3.44
C ASP A 213 -13.83 -16.52 -3.62
N ALA A 214 -13.08 -15.45 -3.26
CA ALA A 214 -11.62 -15.41 -3.33
C ALA A 214 -10.99 -16.47 -2.42
N GLN A 215 -11.45 -16.58 -1.17
CA GLN A 215 -10.97 -17.59 -0.23
C GLN A 215 -11.18 -19.01 -0.76
N ARG A 216 -12.36 -19.31 -1.31
CA ARG A 216 -12.64 -20.63 -1.89
C ARG A 216 -11.74 -20.94 -3.09
N ALA A 217 -11.56 -19.96 -3.98
CA ALA A 217 -10.72 -20.10 -5.16
C ALA A 217 -9.23 -20.24 -4.80
N ALA A 218 -8.74 -19.53 -3.79
CA ALA A 218 -7.36 -19.63 -3.31
C ALA A 218 -7.08 -21.04 -2.73
N VAL A 219 -8.00 -21.58 -1.92
CA VAL A 219 -7.87 -22.95 -1.38
C VAL A 219 -7.88 -24.00 -2.49
N GLU A 220 -8.73 -23.84 -3.50
CA GLU A 220 -8.75 -24.73 -4.67
C GLU A 220 -7.44 -24.64 -5.47
N ARG A 221 -6.94 -23.44 -5.72
CA ARG A 221 -5.65 -23.20 -6.39
C ARG A 221 -4.49 -23.86 -5.64
N ALA A 222 -4.44 -23.71 -4.32
CA ALA A 222 -3.41 -24.32 -3.47
C ALA A 222 -3.41 -25.86 -3.59
N ARG A 223 -4.60 -26.49 -3.59
CA ARG A 223 -4.75 -27.94 -3.76
C ARG A 223 -4.30 -28.41 -5.13
N THR A 224 -4.67 -27.69 -6.19
CA THR A 224 -4.26 -28.01 -7.56
C THR A 224 -2.74 -27.95 -7.70
N ARG A 225 -2.09 -26.91 -7.18
CA ARG A 225 -0.62 -26.80 -7.20
C ARG A 225 0.07 -27.94 -6.45
N GLN A 226 -0.49 -28.39 -5.32
CA GLN A 226 0.07 -29.52 -4.58
C GLN A 226 -0.05 -30.85 -5.33
N ALA A 227 -1.07 -31.02 -6.17
CA ALA A 227 -1.25 -32.21 -6.98
C ALA A 227 -0.36 -32.24 -8.25
N GLU A 228 0.15 -31.08 -8.68
CA GLU A 228 1.03 -30.92 -9.85
C GLU A 228 2.53 -31.08 -9.51
N LYS A 229 2.89 -31.06 -8.21
CA LYS A 229 4.24 -31.31 -7.70
C LYS A 229 4.50 -32.81 -7.49
#